data_AF-A0A8T3N9U4-F1
#
_entry.id   AF-A0A8T3N9U4-F1
#
_cell.length_a   1.000
_cell.length_b   1.000
_cell.length_c   1.000
_cell.angle_alpha   90.00
_cell.angle_beta   90.00
_cell.angle_gamma   90.00
#
_symmetry.space_group_name_H-M   'P 1'
#
loop_
_entity.id
_entity.type
_entity.pdbx_description
1 polymer ?
#
loop_
_entity_poly.entity_id
_entity_poly.type
_entity_poly.pdbx_seq_one_letter_code
_entity_poly.pdbx_strand_id
1 'polypeptide(L)'
;MGEDHLISELLRSGHEATPAEVGRILSRMATAPLDVRLVRVPGYLRGQPYGGRTLQRRDQSAFVHLVKRVRYDRQWAEDTTMADYLEDLRRAVRQPDAHLLIYARHGEHHAGVIADTDLAVPVGRRGELALPNLLVVYSWERRAIRTGYQFSAMDKVGIPGDARWLK
;
A
#
# COMPACT_ATOMS: atom_id res chain seq x y z
N MET A 1 10.74 14.12 22.18
CA MET A 1 9.41 14.10 21.54
C MET A 1 9.30 12.80 20.78
N GLY A 2 8.29 11.98 21.10
CA GLY A 2 8.22 10.60 20.65
C GLY A 2 8.14 10.50 19.14
N GLU A 3 8.93 9.58 18.60
CA GLU A 3 8.99 9.07 17.23
C GLU A 3 7.63 8.76 16.56
N ASP A 4 6.53 8.81 17.32
CA ASP A 4 5.22 8.31 16.99
C ASP A 4 4.29 9.34 16.31
N HIS A 5 4.76 10.56 16.04
CA HIS A 5 3.90 11.62 15.49
C HIS A 5 4.43 12.32 14.23
N LEU A 6 5.52 11.86 13.61
CA LEU A 6 6.18 12.57 12.50
C LEU A 6 5.21 13.00 11.38
N ILE A 7 4.36 12.10 10.85
CA ILE A 7 3.44 12.46 9.77
C ILE A 7 2.40 13.49 10.23
N SER A 8 1.85 13.32 11.44
CA SER A 8 0.89 14.28 12.00
C SER A 8 1.53 15.66 12.22
N GLU A 9 2.78 15.68 12.67
CA GLU A 9 3.56 16.92 12.83
C GLU A 9 3.81 17.61 11.50
N LEU A 10 4.25 16.87 10.47
CA LEU A 10 4.47 17.41 9.11
C LEU A 10 3.19 17.97 8.49
N LEU A 11 2.05 17.32 8.71
CA LEU A 11 0.75 17.80 8.22
C LEU A 11 0.26 19.03 8.99
N ARG A 12 0.40 19.04 10.31
CA ARG A 12 -0.04 20.15 11.17
C ARG A 12 0.79 21.42 10.99
N SER A 13 2.11 21.27 10.92
CA SER A 13 3.03 22.41 10.85
C SER A 13 3.25 22.91 9.42
N GLY A 14 3.04 22.06 8.41
CA GLY A 14 3.29 22.40 7.02
C GLY A 14 4.78 22.62 6.66
N HIS A 15 5.72 22.44 7.60
CA HIS A 15 7.14 22.66 7.33
C HIS A 15 7.68 21.65 6.31
N GLU A 16 8.61 22.06 5.45
CA GLU A 16 9.26 21.20 4.46
C GLU A 16 9.97 20.01 5.13
N ALA A 17 9.60 18.78 4.72
CA ALA A 17 10.20 17.59 5.29
C ALA A 17 11.69 17.52 4.92
N THR A 18 12.53 17.34 5.92
CA THR A 18 13.96 17.13 5.71
C THR A 18 14.22 15.75 5.07
N PRO A 19 15.36 15.55 4.38
CA PRO A 19 15.74 14.24 3.87
C PRO A 19 15.78 13.14 4.94
N ALA A 20 16.15 13.50 6.17
CA ALA A 20 16.14 12.57 7.31
C ALA A 20 14.72 12.14 7.70
N GLU A 21 13.73 13.03 7.63
CA GLU A 21 12.31 12.71 7.88
C GLU A 21 11.72 11.82 6.80
N VAL A 22 11.99 12.15 5.53
CA VAL A 22 11.61 11.31 4.38
C VAL A 22 12.21 9.91 4.53
N GLY A 23 13.51 9.81 4.82
CA GLY A 23 14.21 8.55 5.05
C GLY A 23 13.62 7.74 6.21
N ARG A 24 13.21 8.39 7.31
CA ARG A 24 12.52 7.74 8.43
C ARG A 24 11.16 7.16 8.04
N ILE A 25 10.35 7.90 7.27
CA ILE A 25 9.03 7.42 6.81
C ILE A 25 9.22 6.20 5.91
N LEU A 26 10.11 6.29 4.91
CA LEU A 26 10.41 5.19 3.99
C LEU A 26 10.94 3.95 4.73
N SER A 27 11.85 4.13 5.70
CA SER A 27 12.41 3.02 6.49
C SER A 27 11.32 2.27 7.28
N ARG A 28 10.36 3.01 7.85
CA ARG A 28 9.20 2.41 8.54
C ARG A 28 8.30 1.67 7.57
N MET A 29 7.96 2.26 6.44
CA MET A 29 7.15 1.60 5.42
C MET A 29 7.83 0.33 4.88
N ALA A 30 9.15 0.35 4.68
CA ALA A 30 9.92 -0.77 4.11
C ALA A 30 10.03 -2.00 5.03
N THR A 31 9.71 -1.84 6.31
CA THR A 31 9.76 -2.90 7.35
C THR A 31 8.38 -3.21 7.94
N ALA A 32 7.38 -2.37 7.69
CA ALA A 32 6.04 -2.54 8.21
C ALA A 32 5.39 -3.87 7.77
N PRO A 33 4.56 -4.49 8.63
CA PRO A 33 3.71 -5.60 8.24
C PRO A 33 2.49 -5.10 7.42
N LEU A 34 1.75 -6.04 6.82
CA LEU A 34 0.40 -5.74 6.31
C LEU A 34 -0.60 -5.61 7.46
N ASP A 35 -1.61 -4.77 7.29
CA ASP A 35 -2.73 -4.66 8.21
C ASP A 35 -3.60 -5.94 8.14
N VAL A 36 -3.72 -6.64 9.27
CA VAL A 36 -4.45 -7.92 9.39
C VAL A 36 -5.79 -7.80 10.11
N ARG A 37 -6.27 -6.58 10.38
CA ARG A 37 -7.56 -6.41 11.06
C ARG A 37 -8.71 -7.06 10.29
N LEU A 38 -9.74 -7.50 11.01
CA LEU A 38 -10.92 -8.11 10.41
C LEU A 38 -11.82 -7.08 9.74
N VAL A 39 -11.99 -7.18 8.43
CA VAL A 39 -12.86 -6.31 7.63
C VAL A 39 -14.02 -7.09 7.02
N ARG A 40 -15.10 -6.39 6.66
CA ARG A 40 -16.18 -6.99 5.88
C ARG A 40 -15.68 -7.24 4.45
N VAL A 41 -15.83 -8.47 3.97
CA VAL A 41 -15.45 -8.82 2.60
C VAL A 41 -16.52 -8.28 1.63
N PRO A 42 -16.14 -7.60 0.52
CA PRO A 42 -17.06 -7.19 -0.53
C PRO A 42 -17.86 -8.37 -1.08
N GLY A 43 -19.13 -8.16 -1.43
CA GLY A 43 -20.04 -9.24 -1.85
C GLY A 43 -19.48 -10.09 -2.99
N TYR A 44 -18.87 -9.44 -3.99
CA TYR A 44 -18.29 -10.09 -5.17
C TYR A 44 -17.01 -10.90 -4.91
N LEU A 45 -16.40 -10.81 -3.72
CA LEU A 45 -15.21 -11.61 -3.33
C LEU A 45 -15.55 -12.74 -2.35
N ARG A 46 -16.75 -12.74 -1.74
CA ARG A 46 -17.10 -13.74 -0.73
C ARG A 46 -17.19 -15.13 -1.35
N GLY A 47 -16.69 -16.13 -0.64
CA GLY A 47 -16.68 -17.51 -1.14
C GLY A 47 -15.59 -17.79 -2.16
N GLN A 48 -14.74 -16.82 -2.50
CA GLN A 48 -13.66 -17.02 -3.45
C GLN A 48 -12.52 -17.84 -2.81
N PRO A 49 -12.10 -18.96 -3.42
CA PRO A 49 -10.96 -19.74 -2.94
C PRO A 49 -9.63 -19.10 -3.38
N TYR A 50 -8.64 -19.13 -2.50
CA TYR A 50 -7.29 -18.66 -2.77
C TYR A 50 -6.28 -19.27 -1.78
N GLY A 51 -5.17 -19.82 -2.28
CA GLY A 51 -4.10 -20.36 -1.44
C GLY A 51 -4.58 -21.39 -0.40
N GLY A 52 -5.48 -22.30 -0.79
CA GLY A 52 -6.03 -23.35 0.08
C GLY A 52 -7.07 -22.89 1.10
N ARG A 53 -7.48 -21.62 1.11
CA ARG A 53 -8.57 -21.11 1.97
C ARG A 53 -9.64 -20.40 1.16
N THR A 54 -10.80 -20.16 1.76
CA THR A 54 -11.93 -19.46 1.14
C THR A 54 -12.26 -18.18 1.89
N LEU A 55 -12.43 -17.07 1.15
CA LEU A 55 -12.82 -15.78 1.74
C LEU A 55 -14.18 -15.87 2.45
N GLN A 56 -14.18 -15.54 3.74
CA GLN A 56 -15.39 -15.53 4.57
C GLN A 56 -16.17 -14.22 4.44
N ARG A 57 -17.28 -14.08 5.19
CA ARG A 57 -18.03 -12.80 5.25
C ARG A 57 -17.20 -11.67 5.86
N ARG A 58 -16.32 -12.01 6.79
CA ARG A 58 -15.30 -11.14 7.39
C ARG A 58 -13.98 -11.88 7.39
N ASP A 59 -12.90 -11.20 7.04
CA ASP A 59 -11.57 -11.79 6.96
C ASP A 59 -10.49 -10.74 7.21
N GLN A 60 -9.24 -11.16 7.33
CA GLN A 60 -8.10 -10.26 7.52
C GLN A 60 -7.91 -9.36 6.30
N SER A 61 -7.79 -8.05 6.49
CA SER A 61 -7.68 -7.08 5.39
C SER A 61 -6.55 -7.39 4.42
N ALA A 62 -5.39 -7.83 4.92
CA ALA A 62 -4.27 -8.28 4.09
C ALA A 62 -4.71 -9.36 3.09
N PHE A 63 -5.40 -10.40 3.57
CA PHE A 63 -5.89 -11.49 2.73
C PHE A 63 -6.95 -11.04 1.74
N VAL A 64 -7.91 -10.21 2.19
CA VAL A 64 -8.92 -9.63 1.29
C VAL A 64 -8.28 -8.80 0.18
N HIS A 65 -7.27 -7.99 0.49
CA HIS A 65 -6.56 -7.19 -0.50
C HIS A 65 -5.80 -8.07 -1.48
N LEU A 66 -5.04 -9.06 -1.02
CA LEU A 66 -4.33 -10.00 -1.90
C LEU A 66 -5.28 -10.68 -2.89
N VAL A 67 -6.37 -11.29 -2.39
CA VAL A 67 -7.33 -11.98 -3.26
C VAL A 67 -7.97 -11.03 -4.26
N LYS A 68 -8.31 -9.81 -3.83
CA LYS A 68 -8.82 -8.79 -4.75
C LYS A 68 -7.80 -8.49 -5.86
N ARG A 69 -6.53 -8.26 -5.50
CA ARG A 69 -5.47 -7.88 -6.47
C ARG A 69 -5.17 -8.97 -7.48
N VAL A 70 -5.20 -10.22 -7.03
CA VAL A 70 -4.90 -11.38 -7.88
C VAL A 70 -6.12 -11.78 -8.71
N ARG A 71 -7.29 -11.94 -8.09
CA ARG A 71 -8.42 -12.59 -8.75
C ARG A 71 -9.43 -11.64 -9.39
N TYR A 72 -9.59 -10.44 -8.84
CA TYR A 72 -10.54 -9.47 -9.38
C TYR A 72 -9.83 -8.42 -10.24
N ASP A 73 -8.79 -7.79 -9.72
CA ASP A 73 -8.03 -6.76 -10.46
C ASP A 73 -7.03 -7.40 -11.45
N ARG A 74 -6.64 -8.67 -11.25
CA ARG A 74 -5.68 -9.43 -12.09
C ARG A 74 -4.33 -8.72 -12.27
N GLN A 75 -3.92 -7.97 -11.25
CA GLN A 75 -2.70 -7.15 -11.23
C GLN A 75 -1.46 -7.96 -10.83
N TRP A 76 -1.65 -9.04 -10.07
CA TRP A 76 -0.62 -9.99 -9.68
C TRP A 76 -0.92 -11.38 -10.23
N ALA A 77 0.11 -12.19 -10.41
CA ALA A 77 0.00 -13.58 -10.87
C ALA A 77 -0.83 -14.45 -9.91
N GLU A 78 -1.47 -15.49 -10.46
CA GLU A 78 -2.45 -16.30 -9.72
C GLU A 78 -1.89 -16.99 -8.46
N ASP A 79 -0.61 -17.35 -8.47
CA ASP A 79 0.11 -18.06 -7.41
C ASP A 79 0.78 -17.13 -6.38
N THR A 80 0.61 -15.80 -6.52
CA THR A 80 1.22 -14.80 -5.63
C THR A 80 0.86 -15.03 -4.16
N THR A 81 1.85 -15.35 -3.34
CA THR A 81 1.61 -15.52 -1.90
C THR A 81 1.52 -14.18 -1.17
N MET A 82 1.09 -14.21 0.10
CA MET A 82 1.11 -13.03 0.96
C MET A 82 2.53 -12.47 1.15
N ALA A 83 3.53 -13.37 1.23
CA ALA A 83 4.93 -12.99 1.39
C ALA A 83 5.45 -12.32 0.12
N ASP A 84 5.13 -12.87 -1.06
CA ASP A 84 5.48 -12.27 -2.35
C ASP A 84 4.90 -10.86 -2.50
N TYR A 85 3.61 -10.74 -2.22
CA TYR A 85 2.89 -9.48 -2.30
C TYR A 85 3.51 -8.43 -1.36
N LEU A 86 3.75 -8.78 -0.09
CA LEU A 86 4.39 -7.86 0.86
C LEU A 86 5.80 -7.46 0.39
N GLU A 87 6.58 -8.40 -0.15
CA GLU A 87 7.91 -8.09 -0.65
C GLU A 87 7.87 -7.17 -1.87
N ASP A 88 6.90 -7.33 -2.77
CA ASP A 88 6.69 -6.41 -3.89
C ASP A 88 6.36 -4.99 -3.41
N LEU A 89 5.47 -4.86 -2.42
CA LEU A 89 5.15 -3.55 -1.83
C LEU A 89 6.37 -2.92 -1.16
N ARG A 90 7.19 -3.72 -0.47
CA ARG A 90 8.43 -3.22 0.14
C ARG A 90 9.49 -2.87 -0.90
N ARG A 91 9.56 -3.59 -2.02
CA ARG A 91 10.44 -3.24 -3.14
C ARG A 91 10.05 -1.89 -3.73
N ALA A 92 8.76 -1.64 -3.93
CA ALA A 92 8.25 -0.33 -4.35
C ALA A 92 8.68 0.80 -3.40
N VAL A 93 8.54 0.59 -2.08
CA VAL A 93 8.96 1.58 -1.07
C VAL A 93 10.45 1.91 -1.11
N ARG A 94 11.28 0.94 -1.49
CA ARG A 94 12.75 1.07 -1.52
C ARG A 94 13.28 1.65 -2.84
N GLN A 95 12.43 1.92 -3.83
CA GLN A 95 12.88 2.42 -5.12
C GLN A 95 13.47 3.85 -5.01
N PRO A 96 14.64 4.12 -5.61
CA PRO A 96 15.27 5.44 -5.57
C PRO A 96 14.43 6.56 -6.18
N ASP A 97 13.62 6.25 -7.19
CA ASP A 97 12.73 7.14 -7.94
C ASP A 97 11.28 7.13 -7.43
N ALA A 98 10.99 6.38 -6.35
CA ALA A 98 9.66 6.37 -5.78
C ALA A 98 9.26 7.74 -5.24
N HIS A 99 8.03 8.15 -5.53
CA HIS A 99 7.44 9.38 -5.01
C HIS A 99 6.75 9.13 -3.68
N LEU A 100 6.96 10.03 -2.72
CA LEU A 100 6.38 9.96 -1.38
C LEU A 100 5.41 11.09 -1.16
N LEU A 101 4.23 10.76 -0.65
CA LEU A 101 3.24 11.73 -0.20
C LEU A 101 2.69 11.38 1.18
N ILE A 102 2.16 12.38 1.87
CA ILE A 102 1.46 12.22 3.15
C ILE A 102 0.10 12.92 3.09
N TYR A 103 -0.87 12.39 3.83
CA TYR A 103 -2.21 12.96 3.90
C TYR A 103 -2.95 12.48 5.14
N ALA A 104 -4.03 13.18 5.51
CA ALA A 104 -4.98 12.72 6.51
C ALA A 104 -6.27 12.25 5.83
N ARG A 105 -6.85 11.15 6.30
CA ARG A 105 -8.14 10.67 5.81
C ARG A 105 -8.89 9.89 6.88
N HIS A 106 -10.16 10.26 7.10
CA HIS A 106 -11.03 9.64 8.11
C HIS A 106 -10.40 9.62 9.52
N GLY A 107 -9.69 10.70 9.89
CA GLY A 107 -9.02 10.83 11.20
C GLY A 107 -7.73 10.01 11.37
N GLU A 108 -7.24 9.37 10.30
CA GLU A 108 -5.95 8.66 10.30
C GLU A 108 -4.95 9.38 9.40
N HIS A 109 -3.66 9.27 9.72
CA HIS A 109 -2.57 9.81 8.93
C HIS A 109 -1.93 8.70 8.09
N HIS A 110 -1.69 9.00 6.82
CA HIS A 110 -1.15 8.05 5.86
C HIS A 110 0.12 8.57 5.21
N ALA A 111 0.98 7.64 4.83
CA ALA A 111 1.99 7.82 3.81
C ALA A 111 1.63 6.98 2.58
N GLY A 112 1.76 7.57 1.41
CA GLY A 112 1.62 6.89 0.12
C GLY A 112 2.96 6.88 -0.60
N VAL A 113 3.37 5.73 -1.12
CA VAL A 113 4.51 5.63 -2.05
C VAL A 113 4.02 5.18 -3.41
N ILE A 114 4.42 5.91 -4.46
CA ILE A 114 4.17 5.57 -5.85
C ILE A 114 5.50 5.20 -6.51
N ALA A 115 5.50 4.08 -7.22
CA ALA A 115 6.68 3.47 -7.82
C ALA A 115 6.31 2.86 -9.18
N ASP A 116 7.31 2.62 -10.03
CA ASP A 116 7.12 1.86 -11.27
C ASP A 116 6.86 0.39 -10.93
N THR A 117 5.74 -0.15 -11.42
CA THR A 117 5.37 -1.56 -11.24
C THR A 117 6.43 -2.48 -11.82
N ASP A 118 7.05 -2.13 -12.94
CA ASP A 118 8.03 -2.99 -13.60
C ASP A 118 9.31 -3.13 -12.80
N LEU A 119 9.69 -2.10 -12.05
CA LEU A 119 10.81 -2.16 -11.12
C LEU A 119 10.42 -2.80 -9.78
N ALA A 120 9.14 -2.74 -9.39
CA ALA A 120 8.67 -3.20 -8.09
C ALA A 120 8.23 -4.66 -8.07
N VAL A 121 7.64 -5.16 -9.17
CA VAL A 121 7.04 -6.48 -9.28
C VAL A 121 7.82 -7.29 -10.33
N PRO A 122 8.47 -8.42 -9.97
CA PRO A 122 9.21 -9.24 -10.91
C PRO A 122 8.28 -9.75 -12.02
N VAL A 123 8.79 -9.92 -13.23
CA VAL A 123 7.99 -10.31 -14.40
C VAL A 123 7.10 -11.53 -14.16
N GLY A 124 7.62 -12.56 -13.46
CA GLY A 124 6.86 -13.78 -13.14
C GLY A 124 5.74 -13.61 -12.11
N ARG A 125 5.68 -12.46 -11.41
CA ARG A 125 4.63 -12.13 -10.43
C ARG A 125 3.60 -11.13 -10.95
N ARG A 126 3.78 -10.61 -12.17
CA ARG A 126 2.83 -9.67 -12.78
C ARG A 126 1.61 -10.43 -13.29
N GLY A 127 0.42 -9.92 -13.00
CA GLY A 127 -0.82 -10.47 -13.54
C GLY A 127 -1.12 -9.99 -14.96
N GLU A 128 -2.13 -10.58 -15.58
CA GLU A 128 -2.52 -10.26 -16.96
C GLU A 128 -2.98 -8.81 -17.17
N LEU A 129 -3.46 -8.15 -16.11
CA LEU A 129 -3.89 -6.75 -16.13
C LEU A 129 -2.98 -5.89 -15.25
N ALA A 130 -1.68 -6.18 -15.26
CA ALA A 130 -0.71 -5.33 -14.58
C ALA A 130 -0.73 -3.91 -15.15
N LEU A 131 -0.62 -2.91 -14.27
CA LEU A 131 -0.67 -1.48 -14.61
C LEU A 131 0.67 -0.82 -14.25
N PRO A 132 1.06 0.28 -14.92
CA PRO A 132 2.43 0.80 -14.88
C PRO A 132 2.88 1.36 -13.52
N ASN A 133 1.96 1.84 -12.69
CA ASN A 133 2.31 2.44 -11.41
C ASN A 133 1.79 1.60 -10.25
N LEU A 134 2.57 1.43 -9.20
CA LEU A 134 2.20 0.77 -7.95
C LEU A 134 2.12 1.79 -6.82
N LEU A 135 0.93 1.91 -6.20
CA LEU A 135 0.74 2.65 -4.95
C LEU A 135 0.83 1.71 -3.75
N VAL A 136 1.60 2.10 -2.74
CA VAL A 136 1.63 1.49 -1.39
C VAL A 136 1.10 2.49 -0.38
N VAL A 137 0.09 2.10 0.41
CA VAL A 137 -0.51 2.96 1.45
C VAL A 137 -0.17 2.43 2.82
N TYR A 138 0.48 3.24 3.64
CA TYR A 138 0.82 2.97 5.03
C TYR A 138 -0.03 3.82 5.96
N SER A 139 -0.53 3.25 7.06
CA SER A 139 -1.14 4.00 8.16
C SER A 139 -0.15 4.15 9.30
N TRP A 140 0.01 5.41 9.71
CA TRP A 140 0.92 5.78 10.78
C TRP A 140 0.45 5.27 12.13
N GLU A 141 -0.85 5.41 12.43
CA GLU A 141 -1.45 4.95 13.69
C GLU A 141 -1.38 3.43 13.82
N ARG A 142 -1.65 2.71 12.73
CA ARG A 142 -1.64 1.24 12.73
C ARG A 142 -0.24 0.64 12.58
N ARG A 143 0.75 1.47 12.25
CA ARG A 143 2.11 1.06 11.94
C ARG A 143 2.18 -0.08 10.92
N ALA A 144 1.28 -0.06 9.93
CA ALA A 144 1.11 -1.15 8.99
C ALA A 144 0.77 -0.64 7.58
N ILE A 145 1.21 -1.39 6.57
CA ILE A 145 0.78 -1.22 5.18
C ILE A 145 -0.68 -1.66 5.10
N ARG A 146 -1.57 -0.74 4.74
CA ARG A 146 -3.00 -1.01 4.61
C ARG A 146 -3.32 -1.75 3.33
N THR A 147 -2.71 -1.34 2.22
CA THR A 147 -2.97 -1.90 0.90
C THR A 147 -1.86 -1.49 -0.07
N GLY A 148 -1.77 -2.23 -1.17
CA GLY A 148 -1.11 -1.79 -2.38
C GLY A 148 -1.97 -2.13 -3.59
N TYR A 149 -1.80 -1.40 -4.68
CA TYR A 149 -2.44 -1.70 -5.95
C TYR A 149 -1.80 -0.95 -7.09
N GLN A 150 -1.96 -1.51 -8.28
CA GLN A 150 -1.46 -0.90 -9.48
C GLN A 150 -2.52 0.01 -10.10
N PHE A 151 -2.11 1.05 -10.81
CA PHE A 151 -2.99 2.02 -11.44
C PHE A 151 -2.37 2.61 -12.72
N SER A 152 -3.21 3.08 -13.63
CA SER A 152 -2.78 3.62 -14.92
C SER A 152 -2.44 5.11 -14.88
N ALA A 153 -3.18 5.91 -14.10
CA ALA A 153 -3.00 7.35 -14.01
C ALA A 153 -3.45 7.89 -12.64
N MET A 154 -2.90 9.04 -12.24
CA MET A 154 -3.12 9.65 -10.92
C MET A 154 -4.59 9.97 -10.62
N ASP A 155 -5.40 10.27 -11.64
CA ASP A 155 -6.85 10.52 -11.51
C ASP A 155 -7.65 9.27 -11.11
N LYS A 156 -7.05 8.07 -11.21
CA LYS A 156 -7.65 6.80 -10.78
C LYS A 156 -7.33 6.44 -9.33
N VAL A 157 -6.50 7.25 -8.67
CA VAL A 157 -6.03 6.98 -7.32
C VAL A 157 -6.92 7.69 -6.30
N GLY A 158 -7.34 6.97 -5.27
CA GLY A 158 -8.13 7.53 -4.17
C GLY A 158 -7.32 8.36 -3.17
N ILE A 159 -6.30 9.09 -3.62
CA ILE A 159 -5.52 10.02 -2.79
C ILE A 159 -6.30 11.35 -2.70
N PRO A 160 -6.51 11.91 -1.50
CA PRO A 160 -7.15 13.21 -1.34
C PRO A 160 -6.42 14.35 -2.06
N GLY A 161 -7.14 15.35 -2.54
CA GLY A 161 -6.54 16.50 -3.26
C GLY A 161 -5.65 17.40 -2.39
N ASP A 162 -5.77 17.29 -1.07
CA ASP A 162 -4.94 17.96 -0.05
C ASP A 162 -3.72 17.12 0.36
N ALA A 163 -3.41 16.04 -0.37
CA ALA A 163 -2.20 15.28 -0.16
C ALA A 163 -0.95 16.13 -0.43
N ARG A 164 0.05 15.96 0.43
CA ARG A 164 1.30 16.70 0.38
C ARG A 164 2.44 15.82 -0.09
N TRP A 165 3.09 16.22 -1.18
CA TRP A 165 4.26 15.55 -1.72
C TRP A 165 5.52 15.90 -0.93
N LEU A 166 6.36 14.90 -0.70
CA LEU A 166 7.63 15.01 0.03
C LEU A 166 8.84 14.61 -0.82
N LYS A 167 8.63 13.83 -1.88
CA LYS A 167 9.62 13.34 -2.84
C LYS A 167 8.93 12.95 -4.14
#